data_AF-A0A914PMU7-F1
#
_entry.id   AF-A0A914PMU7-F1
#
_cell.length_a   1.000
_cell.length_b   1.000
_cell.length_c   1.000
_cell.angle_alpha   90.00
_cell.angle_beta   90.00
_cell.angle_gamma   90.00
#
_symmetry.space_group_name_H-M   'P 1'
#
loop_
_entity.id
_entity.type
_entity.pdbx_description
1 polymer ?
#
loop_
_entity_poly.entity_id
_entity_poly.type
_entity_poly.pdbx_seq_one_letter_code
_entity_poly.pdbx_strand_id
1 'polypeptide(L)'
;MGRNNGTIMFVYQTYDVKDRITITYENRMIFDSGCVGTEDEQQTPVTFSGQSQELRVDVEPNCDGTTSTGWYFSVPCLPVCSSSKDNSMVHLMSDQTPIQDGGTIYITDEPQMPPLTATYCVDPNTPTTINWNFKLDYNYVVCKNSAAGHDCSVKYNRNCSFSYQNDAPTWDIIQEFGAKISGGSATLTWNDSNSNSGTIRFKILGTNPSRSAVQNYISSQSPPWYSVYIAQWESRYIQFDTSTKLPMHSFDFGYGLYQLTVPEPKCDDLWNWKFSVDTGITVIYQKVSIASDWMIRQRGQAFNDTGHAVPIPCHKVQNCVFQEGTNEVIDDAVAIKAFNGATHHYCAWNNAQKCWYFVEKADNQNDYVKDVCGELPSTSNSCPSPDPYAGNLCP
;
A
#
# COMPACT_ATOMS: atom_id res chain seq x y z
N MET A 1 8.11 4.87 -36.25
CA MET A 1 7.02 5.58 -35.53
C MET A 1 5.63 5.36 -36.12
N GLY A 2 5.50 4.98 -37.40
CA GLY A 2 4.17 4.70 -38.01
C GLY A 2 3.29 5.93 -38.26
N ARG A 3 3.81 7.13 -37.99
CA ARG A 3 3.19 8.45 -38.23
C ARG A 3 4.27 9.45 -38.63
N ASN A 4 3.89 10.50 -39.34
CA ASN A 4 4.78 11.57 -39.79
C ASN A 4 4.67 12.88 -38.99
N ASN A 5 3.84 12.89 -37.94
CA ASN A 5 3.79 13.97 -36.97
C ASN A 5 3.32 13.45 -35.60
N GLY A 6 3.65 14.17 -34.55
CA GLY A 6 3.21 13.88 -33.18
C GLY A 6 4.18 14.42 -32.12
N THR A 7 3.83 14.22 -30.85
CA THR A 7 4.71 14.44 -29.71
C THR A 7 4.89 13.11 -28.99
N ILE A 8 6.13 12.69 -28.78
CA ILE A 8 6.48 11.50 -28.00
C ILE A 8 7.05 11.93 -26.65
N MET A 9 6.85 11.14 -25.60
CA MET A 9 7.62 11.29 -24.37
C MET A 9 8.91 10.52 -24.52
N PHE A 10 9.99 11.23 -24.80
CA PHE A 10 11.32 10.64 -24.86
C PHE A 10 11.86 10.45 -23.45
N VAL A 11 12.19 9.21 -23.11
CA VAL A 11 12.72 8.84 -21.80
C VAL A 11 14.19 8.51 -21.96
N TYR A 12 15.06 9.11 -21.14
CA TYR A 12 16.50 8.84 -21.21
C TYR A 12 17.18 8.98 -19.85
N GLN A 13 18.28 8.25 -19.67
CA GLN A 13 19.18 8.36 -18.52
C GLN A 13 20.61 8.22 -19.01
N THR A 14 21.53 9.04 -18.50
CA THR A 14 22.98 8.93 -18.76
C THR A 14 23.78 8.59 -17.50
N TYR A 15 23.11 8.22 -16.40
CA TYR A 15 23.70 7.89 -15.11
C TYR A 15 24.67 8.99 -14.64
N ASP A 16 25.80 8.63 -14.03
CA ASP A 16 26.86 9.54 -13.60
C ASP A 16 27.88 9.90 -14.70
N VAL A 17 27.74 9.33 -15.90
CA VAL A 17 28.65 9.53 -17.04
C VAL A 17 28.06 10.54 -18.02
N LYS A 18 28.86 11.48 -18.51
CA LYS A 18 28.36 12.49 -19.45
C LYS A 18 28.34 11.95 -20.87
N ASP A 19 27.14 11.63 -21.33
CA ASP A 19 26.82 11.30 -22.71
C ASP A 19 25.88 12.38 -23.29
N ARG A 20 25.82 12.50 -24.61
CA ARG A 20 24.87 13.39 -25.29
C ARG A 20 23.97 12.58 -26.21
N ILE A 21 22.67 12.74 -26.05
CA ILE A 21 21.65 12.07 -26.86
C ILE A 21 20.94 13.12 -27.70
N THR A 22 20.89 12.89 -29.00
CA THR A 22 20.18 13.76 -29.94
C THR A 22 19.11 12.98 -30.67
N ILE A 23 18.00 13.65 -30.99
CA ILE A 23 16.95 13.08 -31.85
C ILE A 23 16.84 13.95 -33.08
N THR A 24 16.90 13.29 -34.23
CA THR A 24 16.79 13.90 -35.55
C THR A 24 15.56 13.38 -36.27
N TYR A 25 14.83 14.27 -36.92
CA TYR A 25 13.69 13.96 -37.78
C TYR A 25 13.82 14.73 -39.10
N GLU A 26 13.84 14.02 -40.23
CA GLU A 26 14.06 14.61 -41.57
C GLU A 26 15.30 15.50 -41.66
N ASN A 27 16.42 15.03 -41.09
CA ASN A 27 17.68 15.77 -41.00
C ASN A 27 17.61 17.06 -40.15
N ARG A 28 16.52 17.30 -39.41
CA ARG A 28 16.41 18.36 -38.42
C ARG A 28 16.54 17.79 -37.01
N MET A 29 17.49 18.29 -36.23
CA MET A 29 17.56 17.99 -34.81
C MET A 29 16.34 18.57 -34.11
N ILE A 30 15.60 17.74 -33.39
CA ILE A 30 14.38 18.10 -32.65
C ILE A 30 14.54 17.93 -31.13
N PHE A 31 15.62 17.30 -30.69
CA PHE A 31 16.01 17.20 -29.28
C PHE A 31 17.53 17.04 -29.17
N ASP A 32 18.09 17.59 -28.10
CA ASP A 32 19.48 17.48 -27.70
C ASP A 32 19.55 17.55 -26.17
N SER A 33 20.04 16.49 -25.53
CA SER A 33 20.22 16.48 -24.07
C SER A 33 21.35 17.40 -23.61
N GLY A 34 22.22 17.83 -24.53
CA GLY A 34 23.55 18.35 -24.19
C GLY A 34 24.44 17.24 -23.60
N CYS A 35 25.64 17.61 -23.20
CA CYS A 35 26.58 16.68 -22.57
C CYS A 35 26.32 16.56 -21.07
N VAL A 36 25.52 15.58 -20.66
CA VAL A 36 24.95 15.49 -19.31
C VAL A 36 25.09 14.10 -18.71
N GLY A 37 25.31 14.03 -17.41
CA GLY A 37 25.11 12.84 -16.56
C GLY A 37 23.87 13.11 -15.73
N THR A 38 22.76 12.44 -16.02
CA THR A 38 21.46 12.78 -15.42
C THR A 38 21.26 12.22 -14.02
N GLU A 39 22.07 11.24 -13.61
CA GLU A 39 21.95 10.38 -12.41
C GLU A 39 20.63 9.58 -12.33
N ASP A 40 19.51 10.22 -12.65
CA ASP A 40 18.15 9.68 -12.71
C ASP A 40 17.55 9.75 -14.12
N GLU A 41 16.44 9.04 -14.32
CA GLU A 41 15.66 9.06 -15.55
C GLU A 41 15.04 10.44 -15.82
N GLN A 42 15.20 10.92 -17.05
CA GLN A 42 14.62 12.16 -17.55
C GLN A 42 13.53 11.86 -18.57
N GLN A 43 12.45 12.64 -18.54
CA GLN A 43 11.36 12.54 -19.51
C GLN A 43 11.17 13.88 -20.20
N THR A 44 11.26 13.91 -21.52
CA THR A 44 11.13 15.16 -22.30
C THR A 44 10.15 14.96 -23.46
N PRO A 45 9.14 15.83 -23.62
CA PRO A 45 8.28 15.80 -24.80
C PRO A 45 9.08 16.23 -26.04
N VAL A 46 9.06 15.40 -27.08
CA VAL A 46 9.73 15.66 -28.36
C VAL A 46 8.71 15.66 -29.48
N THR A 47 8.54 16.80 -30.13
CA THR A 47 7.57 17.01 -31.21
C THR A 47 8.23 16.90 -32.57
N PHE A 48 7.61 16.16 -33.48
CA PHE A 48 8.02 16.00 -34.88
C PHE A 48 6.85 16.25 -35.82
N SER A 49 7.13 16.74 -37.03
CA SER A 49 6.14 16.98 -38.07
C SER A 49 6.84 17.06 -39.43
N GLY A 50 6.41 16.23 -40.39
CA GLY A 50 6.98 16.12 -41.74
C GLY A 50 6.35 14.99 -42.54
N GLN A 51 7.15 14.31 -43.37
CA GLN A 51 6.73 13.23 -44.27
C GLN A 51 7.26 11.84 -43.83
N SER A 52 8.40 11.80 -43.14
CA SER A 52 9.04 10.57 -42.66
C SER A 52 8.28 9.91 -41.51
N GLN A 53 8.38 8.59 -41.39
CA GLN A 53 7.87 7.84 -40.22
C GLN A 53 8.98 7.40 -39.26
N GLU A 54 10.20 7.88 -39.48
CA GLU A 54 11.41 7.48 -38.78
C GLU A 54 11.95 8.62 -37.92
N LEU A 55 12.28 8.31 -36.67
CA LEU A 55 13.10 9.14 -35.81
C LEU A 55 14.47 8.49 -35.72
N ARG A 56 15.53 9.28 -35.81
CA ARG A 56 16.90 8.83 -35.57
C ARG A 56 17.34 9.31 -34.19
N VAL A 57 17.73 8.39 -33.32
CA VAL A 57 18.35 8.69 -32.04
C VAL A 57 19.85 8.42 -32.19
N ASP A 58 20.66 9.43 -31.96
CA ASP A 58 22.12 9.31 -31.98
C ASP A 58 22.65 9.58 -30.57
N VAL A 59 23.58 8.75 -30.12
CA VAL A 59 24.30 8.93 -28.85
C VAL A 59 25.74 9.27 -29.18
N GLU A 60 26.21 10.42 -28.68
CA GLU A 60 27.61 10.82 -28.64
C GLU A 60 28.15 10.43 -27.25
N PRO A 61 28.79 9.25 -27.14
CA PRO A 61 29.29 8.77 -25.86
C PRO A 61 30.45 9.65 -25.41
N ASN A 62 30.59 9.81 -24.09
CA ASN A 62 31.75 10.44 -23.48
C ASN A 62 32.03 11.85 -24.04
N CYS A 63 30.99 12.65 -24.14
CA CYS A 63 31.03 13.96 -24.78
C CYS A 63 31.88 14.99 -24.01
N ASP A 64 32.29 14.69 -22.77
CA ASP A 64 33.19 15.53 -21.96
C ASP A 64 34.64 15.03 -21.89
N GLY A 65 34.95 13.91 -22.55
CA GLY A 65 36.32 13.38 -22.65
C GLY A 65 36.80 12.54 -21.46
N THR A 66 35.90 12.03 -20.62
CA THR A 66 36.16 10.90 -19.70
C THR A 66 36.50 9.59 -20.44
N THR A 67 36.37 8.42 -19.80
CA THR A 67 36.73 7.12 -20.43
C THR A 67 35.60 6.09 -20.38
N SER A 68 34.43 6.48 -19.87
CA SER A 68 33.28 5.61 -19.70
C SER A 68 32.11 6.10 -20.57
N THR A 69 31.09 5.27 -20.75
CA THR A 69 29.79 5.65 -21.31
C THR A 69 28.73 4.80 -20.62
N GLY A 70 27.55 5.37 -20.40
CA GLY A 70 26.46 4.69 -19.73
C GLY A 70 25.17 5.40 -20.07
N TRP A 71 24.31 4.76 -20.86
CA TRP A 71 23.06 5.36 -21.26
C TRP A 71 21.95 4.34 -21.44
N TYR A 72 20.73 4.82 -21.25
CA TYR A 72 19.49 4.16 -21.58
C TYR A 72 18.56 5.17 -22.23
N PHE A 73 17.79 4.73 -23.23
CA PHE A 73 16.69 5.53 -23.73
C PHE A 73 15.52 4.65 -24.16
N SER A 74 14.33 5.25 -24.16
CA SER A 74 13.10 4.67 -24.68
C SER A 74 12.36 5.68 -25.55
N VAL A 75 12.02 5.25 -26.76
CA VAL A 75 11.17 5.97 -27.69
C VAL A 75 9.86 5.19 -27.80
N PRO A 76 8.83 5.53 -26.99
CA PRO A 76 7.56 4.82 -27.07
C PRO A 76 6.96 5.03 -28.46
N CYS A 77 6.55 3.94 -29.10
CA CYS A 77 5.72 4.02 -30.29
C CYS A 77 4.43 4.74 -29.91
N LEU A 78 4.08 5.82 -30.62
CA LEU A 78 2.71 6.32 -30.56
C LEU A 78 1.78 5.20 -30.99
N PRO A 79 0.64 4.98 -30.31
CA PRO A 79 -0.37 4.04 -30.77
C PRO A 79 -0.67 4.35 -32.23
N VAL A 80 -0.27 3.47 -33.15
CA VAL A 80 -0.56 3.67 -34.57
C VAL A 80 -2.04 3.36 -34.72
N CYS A 81 -2.86 4.40 -34.81
CA CYS A 81 -4.25 4.29 -35.26
C CYS A 81 -4.20 3.79 -36.71
N SER A 82 -4.06 2.49 -36.88
CA SER A 82 -3.86 1.89 -38.20
C SER A 82 -5.21 1.84 -38.89
N SER A 83 -5.30 2.53 -40.01
CA SER A 83 -6.52 2.77 -40.77
C SER A 83 -7.07 1.55 -41.52
N SER A 84 -6.84 0.30 -41.08
CA SER A 84 -7.33 -0.81 -41.92
C SER A 84 -7.75 -2.13 -41.28
N LYS A 85 -7.53 -2.43 -39.99
CA LYS A 85 -8.03 -3.71 -39.42
C LYS A 85 -8.48 -3.68 -37.97
N ASP A 86 -8.04 -2.71 -37.17
CA ASP A 86 -8.48 -2.58 -35.79
C ASP A 86 -9.38 -1.35 -35.69
N ASN A 87 -10.69 -1.58 -35.67
CA ASN A 87 -11.71 -0.53 -35.71
C ASN A 87 -11.85 0.21 -34.36
N SER A 88 -10.86 0.09 -33.48
CA SER A 88 -10.85 0.72 -32.16
C SER A 88 -10.36 2.17 -32.27
N MET A 89 -11.30 3.12 -32.20
CA MET A 89 -11.01 4.56 -32.17
C MET A 89 -10.32 5.01 -30.86
N VAL A 90 -10.17 4.11 -29.89
CA VAL A 90 -9.64 4.39 -28.56
C VAL A 90 -8.64 3.33 -28.16
N HIS A 91 -7.49 3.78 -27.67
CA HIS A 91 -6.49 2.94 -27.00
C HIS A 91 -6.42 3.31 -25.53
N LEU A 92 -6.74 2.36 -24.67
CA LEU A 92 -6.48 2.45 -23.23
C LEU A 92 -5.22 1.63 -22.95
N MET A 93 -4.22 2.25 -22.33
CA MET A 93 -2.89 1.65 -22.13
C MET A 93 -2.48 1.74 -20.66
N SER A 94 -1.75 0.73 -20.18
CA SER A 94 -0.98 0.79 -18.93
C SER A 94 0.39 0.20 -19.18
N ASP A 95 1.44 0.94 -18.82
CA ASP A 95 2.84 0.58 -19.11
C ASP A 95 3.06 0.09 -20.55
N GLN A 96 2.52 0.85 -21.51
CA GLN A 96 2.59 0.56 -22.95
C GLN A 96 1.90 -0.75 -23.36
N THR A 97 1.15 -1.39 -22.46
CA THR A 97 0.35 -2.58 -22.71
C THR A 97 -1.12 -2.19 -22.92
N PRO A 98 -1.75 -2.58 -24.04
CA PRO A 98 -3.18 -2.31 -24.25
C PRO A 98 -4.06 -3.01 -23.22
N ILE A 99 -5.00 -2.25 -22.64
CA ILE A 99 -6.05 -2.76 -21.76
C ILE A 99 -7.30 -3.01 -22.60
N GLN A 100 -7.72 -4.27 -22.65
CA GLN A 100 -8.96 -4.67 -23.31
C GLN A 100 -10.15 -4.62 -22.35
N ASP A 101 -11.38 -4.64 -22.88
CA ASP A 101 -12.59 -4.82 -22.06
C ASP A 101 -12.51 -6.15 -21.29
N GLY A 102 -12.82 -6.13 -20.00
CA GLY A 102 -12.60 -7.21 -19.05
C GLY A 102 -11.14 -7.34 -18.55
N GLY A 103 -10.23 -6.47 -18.98
CA GLY A 103 -8.82 -6.49 -18.61
C GLY A 103 -8.56 -6.27 -17.10
N THR A 104 -7.32 -6.48 -16.67
CA THR A 104 -6.89 -6.26 -15.29
C THR A 104 -5.50 -5.64 -15.27
N ILE A 105 -5.33 -4.62 -14.44
CA ILE A 105 -4.04 -4.00 -14.12
C ILE A 105 -3.87 -3.96 -12.59
N TYR A 106 -2.66 -3.66 -12.13
CA TYR A 106 -2.29 -3.83 -10.72
C TYR A 106 -1.65 -2.58 -10.13
N ILE A 107 -2.10 -2.20 -8.94
CA ILE A 107 -1.33 -1.37 -8.00
C ILE A 107 -0.07 -2.15 -7.64
N THR A 108 1.07 -1.50 -7.69
CA THR A 108 2.38 -2.12 -7.47
C THR A 108 2.61 -2.49 -6.00
N ASP A 109 3.66 -3.28 -5.75
CA ASP A 109 4.04 -3.75 -4.41
C ASP A 109 4.70 -2.65 -3.55
N GLU A 110 5.33 -1.65 -4.17
CA GLU A 110 5.43 -0.29 -3.65
C GLU A 110 4.12 0.41 -3.99
N PRO A 111 3.29 0.85 -3.03
CA PRO A 111 1.90 1.20 -3.32
C PRO A 111 1.86 2.44 -4.21
N GLN A 112 1.64 2.23 -5.51
CA GLN A 112 1.53 3.25 -6.55
C GLN A 112 0.46 2.79 -7.56
N MET A 113 -0.28 3.76 -8.11
CA MET A 113 -1.22 3.47 -9.19
C MET A 113 -0.45 3.07 -10.45
N PRO A 114 -0.88 2.04 -11.19
CA PRO A 114 -0.27 1.72 -12.48
C PRO A 114 -0.51 2.89 -13.44
N PRO A 115 0.47 3.27 -14.28
CA PRO A 115 0.26 4.27 -15.34
C PRO A 115 -0.97 3.92 -16.17
N LEU A 116 -1.80 4.92 -16.49
CA LEU A 116 -3.07 4.70 -17.18
C LEU A 116 -3.34 5.87 -18.13
N THR A 117 -3.25 5.59 -19.42
CA THR A 117 -3.42 6.61 -20.46
C THR A 117 -4.50 6.18 -21.44
N ALA A 118 -5.48 7.05 -21.67
CA ALA A 118 -6.44 6.92 -22.75
C ALA A 118 -6.02 7.80 -23.92
N THR A 119 -6.06 7.27 -25.14
CA THR A 119 -5.79 8.04 -26.36
C THR A 119 -6.91 7.79 -27.37
N TYR A 120 -7.50 8.87 -27.86
CA TYR A 120 -8.45 8.84 -28.97
C TYR A 120 -7.69 9.02 -30.29
N CYS A 121 -8.04 8.17 -31.25
CA CYS A 121 -7.52 8.20 -32.60
C CYS A 121 -8.20 9.30 -33.42
N VAL A 122 -7.63 10.50 -33.39
CA VAL A 122 -8.12 11.61 -34.24
C VAL A 122 -7.75 11.33 -35.69
N ASP A 123 -8.73 11.31 -36.59
CA ASP A 123 -8.48 11.45 -38.02
C ASP A 123 -7.97 12.88 -38.27
N PRO A 124 -6.74 13.09 -38.77
CA PRO A 124 -6.20 14.42 -39.00
C PRO A 124 -7.02 15.25 -39.99
N ASN A 125 -7.88 14.62 -40.80
CA ASN A 125 -8.73 15.31 -41.77
C ASN A 125 -10.10 15.72 -41.20
N THR A 126 -10.46 15.22 -40.02
CA THR A 126 -11.78 15.44 -39.42
C THR A 126 -11.62 15.98 -38.00
N PRO A 127 -11.72 17.31 -37.79
CA PRO A 127 -11.68 17.90 -36.46
C PRO A 127 -12.73 17.23 -35.57
N THR A 128 -12.27 16.48 -34.57
CA THR A 128 -13.12 15.67 -33.71
C THR A 128 -12.81 16.05 -32.27
N THR A 129 -13.83 16.47 -31.52
CA THR A 129 -13.74 16.65 -30.08
C THR A 129 -14.10 15.34 -29.40
N ILE A 130 -13.42 15.00 -28.31
CA ILE A 130 -13.70 13.82 -27.50
C ILE A 130 -14.18 14.26 -26.12
N ASN A 131 -15.09 13.51 -25.51
CA ASN A 131 -15.40 13.64 -24.10
C ASN A 131 -15.16 12.28 -23.45
N TRP A 132 -14.33 12.26 -22.43
CA TRP A 132 -14.04 11.10 -21.61
C TRP A 132 -14.79 11.17 -20.29
N ASN A 133 -15.19 10.01 -19.78
CA ASN A 133 -15.56 9.85 -18.39
C ASN A 133 -14.92 8.57 -17.84
N PHE A 134 -14.15 8.73 -16.78
CA PHE A 134 -13.55 7.62 -16.06
C PHE A 134 -14.24 7.47 -14.71
N LYS A 135 -14.62 6.25 -14.36
CA LYS A 135 -15.21 5.90 -13.07
C LYS A 135 -14.44 4.73 -12.46
N LEU A 136 -14.10 4.83 -11.18
CA LEU A 136 -13.52 3.75 -10.39
C LEU A 136 -14.40 3.50 -9.17
N ASP A 137 -14.90 2.29 -9.02
CA ASP A 137 -15.72 1.87 -7.89
C ASP A 137 -15.14 0.64 -7.19
N TYR A 138 -14.88 0.77 -5.90
CA TYR A 138 -14.76 -0.37 -5.00
C TYR A 138 -15.94 -0.37 -4.06
N ASN A 139 -16.81 -1.36 -4.21
CA ASN A 139 -17.92 -1.62 -3.30
C ASN A 139 -17.75 -3.03 -2.77
N TYR A 140 -17.51 -3.14 -1.47
CA TYR A 140 -17.43 -4.43 -0.80
C TYR A 140 -18.47 -4.52 0.30
N VAL A 141 -19.25 -5.60 0.26
CA VAL A 141 -20.33 -5.87 1.20
C VAL A 141 -19.99 -7.13 1.98
N VAL A 142 -19.65 -6.98 3.27
CA VAL A 142 -19.52 -8.13 4.18
C VAL A 142 -20.86 -8.44 4.82
N CYS A 143 -21.16 -9.74 4.90
CA CYS A 143 -22.33 -10.25 5.60
C CYS A 143 -21.93 -10.95 6.88
N LYS A 144 -22.28 -10.34 8.03
CA LYS A 144 -22.20 -11.03 9.33
C LYS A 144 -23.44 -11.92 9.45
N ASN A 145 -23.24 -13.24 9.56
CA ASN A 145 -24.26 -14.28 9.80
C ASN A 145 -24.94 -14.93 8.58
N SER A 146 -24.31 -15.03 7.41
CA SER A 146 -24.82 -15.95 6.38
C SER A 146 -24.46 -17.40 6.73
N ALA A 147 -25.13 -17.97 7.74
CA ALA A 147 -25.40 -19.41 7.72
C ALA A 147 -26.13 -19.71 6.40
N ALA A 148 -25.70 -20.76 5.71
CA ALA A 148 -26.11 -21.08 4.33
C ALA A 148 -27.63 -20.89 4.11
N GLY A 149 -28.02 -19.82 3.40
CA GLY A 149 -29.39 -19.58 2.97
C GLY A 149 -30.16 -18.41 3.61
N HIS A 150 -29.56 -17.62 4.51
CA HIS A 150 -30.26 -16.46 5.12
C HIS A 150 -29.81 -15.09 4.59
N ASP A 151 -30.78 -14.19 4.48
CA ASP A 151 -30.62 -12.79 4.05
C ASP A 151 -29.72 -12.02 5.03
N CYS A 152 -28.88 -11.16 4.47
CA CYS A 152 -27.77 -10.51 5.14
C CYS A 152 -28.28 -9.35 6.02
N SER A 153 -28.41 -9.58 7.33
CA SER A 153 -29.01 -8.60 8.25
C SER A 153 -28.10 -7.42 8.60
N VAL A 154 -26.78 -7.57 8.45
CA VAL A 154 -25.80 -6.48 8.61
C VAL A 154 -24.88 -6.47 7.40
N LYS A 155 -25.07 -5.48 6.53
CA LYS A 155 -24.22 -5.18 5.37
C LYS A 155 -23.27 -4.05 5.75
N TYR A 156 -22.01 -4.37 5.98
CA TYR A 156 -20.98 -3.33 5.99
C TYR A 156 -20.58 -3.07 4.55
N ASN A 157 -20.96 -1.89 4.04
CA ASN A 157 -20.60 -1.44 2.70
C ASN A 157 -19.38 -0.52 2.82
N ARG A 158 -18.26 -0.95 2.25
CA ARG A 158 -17.11 -0.07 1.99
C ARG A 158 -17.23 0.42 0.55
N ASN A 159 -17.42 1.72 0.39
CA ASN A 159 -17.52 2.36 -0.90
C ASN A 159 -16.40 3.38 -1.10
N CYS A 160 -15.57 3.14 -2.10
CA CYS A 160 -14.63 4.11 -2.65
C CYS A 160 -15.03 4.33 -4.11
N SER A 161 -15.49 5.54 -4.43
CA SER A 161 -15.94 5.89 -5.78
C SER A 161 -15.29 7.18 -6.23
N PHE A 162 -14.69 7.14 -7.41
CA PHE A 162 -14.03 8.28 -8.06
C PHE A 162 -14.60 8.43 -9.47
N SER A 163 -14.79 9.67 -9.90
CA SER A 163 -15.28 9.98 -11.25
C SER A 163 -14.58 11.23 -11.76
N TYR A 164 -14.02 11.13 -12.97
CA TYR A 164 -13.27 12.19 -13.63
C TYR A 164 -13.73 12.35 -15.08
N GLN A 165 -13.51 13.53 -15.64
CA GLN A 165 -13.87 13.87 -17.02
C GLN A 165 -12.73 14.65 -17.67
N ASN A 166 -12.57 14.47 -18.97
CA ASN A 166 -11.52 15.13 -19.75
C ASN A 166 -11.98 15.24 -21.22
N ASP A 167 -11.47 16.21 -21.97
CA ASP A 167 -11.80 16.43 -23.39
C ASP A 167 -10.58 16.45 -24.32
N ALA A 168 -9.39 16.22 -23.78
CA ALA A 168 -8.16 16.14 -24.54
C ALA A 168 -8.09 14.82 -25.34
N PRO A 169 -7.48 14.83 -26.54
CA PRO A 169 -7.31 13.61 -27.35
C PRO A 169 -6.45 12.55 -26.66
N THR A 170 -5.59 12.95 -25.72
CA THR A 170 -4.82 12.07 -24.84
C THR A 170 -5.07 12.49 -23.40
N TRP A 171 -5.40 11.52 -22.55
CA TRP A 171 -5.68 11.72 -21.15
C TRP A 171 -4.80 10.80 -20.29
N ASP A 172 -3.91 11.40 -19.50
CA ASP A 172 -3.22 10.73 -18.40
C ASP A 172 -4.15 10.70 -17.18
N ILE A 173 -4.85 9.57 -17.01
CA ILE A 173 -5.90 9.42 -16.00
C ILE A 173 -5.28 9.46 -14.59
N ILE A 174 -4.02 9.03 -14.43
CA ILE A 174 -3.39 8.95 -13.10
C ILE A 174 -3.10 10.33 -12.51
N GLN A 175 -2.89 11.35 -13.33
CA GLN A 175 -2.73 12.72 -12.83
C GLN A 175 -3.96 13.22 -12.06
N GLU A 176 -5.15 12.72 -12.39
CA GLU A 176 -6.40 13.06 -11.69
C GLU A 176 -6.48 12.47 -10.27
N PHE A 177 -5.77 11.37 -10.03
CA PHE A 177 -5.68 10.73 -8.72
C PHE A 177 -4.71 11.46 -7.78
N GLY A 178 -3.69 12.13 -8.33
CA GLY A 178 -2.61 12.72 -7.55
C GLY A 178 -1.93 11.66 -6.67
N ALA A 179 -1.88 11.90 -5.36
CA ALA A 179 -1.30 10.95 -4.40
C ALA A 179 -2.25 9.83 -3.94
N LYS A 180 -3.50 9.80 -4.42
CA LYS A 180 -4.49 8.81 -3.98
C LYS A 180 -4.25 7.48 -4.67
N ILE A 181 -4.47 6.39 -3.93
CA ILE A 181 -4.33 5.03 -4.43
C ILE A 181 -5.65 4.32 -4.19
N SER A 182 -6.25 3.81 -5.27
CA SER A 182 -7.49 3.05 -5.18
C SER A 182 -7.57 2.01 -6.28
N GLY A 183 -8.09 0.85 -5.93
CA GLY A 183 -8.46 -0.19 -6.88
C GLY A 183 -9.97 -0.36 -6.96
N GLY A 184 -10.40 -1.42 -7.64
CA GLY A 184 -11.80 -1.76 -7.84
C GLY A 184 -12.16 -2.03 -9.30
N SER A 185 -13.45 -1.88 -9.61
CA SER A 185 -13.97 -1.95 -10.97
C SER A 185 -13.83 -0.57 -11.63
N ALA A 186 -13.10 -0.52 -12.73
CA ALA A 186 -12.87 0.69 -13.51
C ALA A 186 -13.70 0.67 -14.79
N THR A 187 -14.24 1.83 -15.17
CA THR A 187 -14.99 2.02 -16.41
C THR A 187 -14.52 3.32 -17.06
N LEU A 188 -14.04 3.22 -18.30
CA LEU A 188 -13.78 4.37 -19.16
C LEU A 188 -14.88 4.42 -20.22
N THR A 189 -15.67 5.48 -20.25
CA THR A 189 -16.60 5.79 -21.34
C THR A 189 -16.12 6.98 -22.13
N TRP A 190 -16.51 7.02 -23.40
CA TRP A 190 -16.16 8.12 -24.28
C TRP A 190 -17.22 8.37 -25.34
N ASN A 191 -17.32 9.61 -25.80
CA ASN A 191 -18.14 10.01 -26.93
C ASN A 191 -17.50 11.17 -27.69
N ASP A 192 -17.55 11.10 -29.02
CA ASP A 192 -16.98 12.13 -29.89
C ASP A 192 -18.06 13.03 -30.53
N SER A 193 -17.63 14.07 -31.24
CA SER A 193 -18.51 14.97 -31.99
C SER A 193 -19.23 14.32 -33.18
N ASN A 194 -18.78 13.14 -33.63
CA ASN A 194 -19.35 12.39 -34.74
C ASN A 194 -20.36 11.33 -34.26
N SER A 195 -20.77 11.39 -32.99
CA SER A 195 -21.68 10.44 -32.34
C SER A 195 -21.14 9.02 -32.20
N ASN A 196 -19.83 8.82 -32.37
CA ASN A 196 -19.21 7.57 -31.94
C ASN A 196 -19.07 7.59 -30.43
N SER A 197 -19.25 6.43 -29.81
CA SER A 197 -19.07 6.26 -28.37
C SER A 197 -18.63 4.84 -28.06
N GLY A 198 -18.07 4.67 -26.86
CA GLY A 198 -17.63 3.36 -26.41
C GLY A 198 -17.49 3.27 -24.90
N THR A 199 -17.23 2.07 -24.44
CA THR A 199 -17.00 1.76 -23.02
C THR A 199 -15.97 0.65 -22.91
N ILE A 200 -14.99 0.84 -22.05
CA ILE A 200 -14.02 -0.18 -21.67
C ILE A 200 -14.14 -0.37 -20.15
N ARG A 201 -14.40 -1.60 -19.73
CA ARG A 201 -14.47 -2.00 -18.31
C ARG A 201 -13.25 -2.84 -17.99
N PHE A 202 -12.64 -2.63 -16.84
CA PHE A 202 -11.48 -3.39 -16.42
C PHE A 202 -11.39 -3.36 -14.88
N LYS A 203 -10.40 -4.06 -14.33
CA LYS A 203 -10.13 -4.07 -12.88
C LYS A 203 -8.78 -3.46 -12.56
N ILE A 204 -8.72 -2.74 -11.46
CA ILE A 204 -7.47 -2.32 -10.82
C ILE A 204 -7.37 -3.09 -9.50
N LEU A 205 -6.41 -4.00 -9.39
CA LEU A 205 -6.24 -4.90 -8.24
C LEU A 205 -4.93 -4.63 -7.51
N GLY A 206 -4.76 -5.18 -6.31
CA GLY A 206 -3.58 -4.93 -5.47
C GLY A 206 -2.50 -5.99 -5.64
N THR A 207 -1.24 -5.56 -5.55
CA THR A 207 -0.07 -6.44 -5.41
C THR A 207 0.42 -6.36 -3.97
N ASN A 208 0.61 -7.51 -3.32
CA ASN A 208 1.17 -7.52 -1.96
C ASN A 208 2.65 -7.14 -1.99
N PRO A 209 3.12 -6.29 -1.05
CA PRO A 209 4.55 -6.14 -0.78
C PRO A 209 5.18 -7.47 -0.35
N SER A 210 6.50 -7.57 -0.51
CA SER A 210 7.26 -8.63 0.14
C SER A 210 7.18 -8.50 1.67
N ARG A 211 7.29 -9.63 2.39
CA ARG A 211 7.31 -9.62 3.86
C ARG A 211 8.39 -8.71 4.42
N SER A 212 9.60 -8.76 3.84
CA SER A 212 10.70 -7.90 4.24
C SER A 212 10.41 -6.41 4.02
N ALA A 213 9.74 -6.04 2.93
CA ALA A 213 9.33 -4.66 2.69
C ALA A 213 8.37 -4.16 3.79
N VAL A 214 7.38 -4.97 4.17
CA VAL A 214 6.45 -4.63 5.26
C VAL A 214 7.19 -4.50 6.60
N GLN A 215 8.02 -5.49 6.94
CA GLN A 215 8.79 -5.48 8.19
C GLN A 215 9.73 -4.28 8.28
N ASN A 216 10.42 -3.95 7.20
CA ASN A 216 11.32 -2.80 7.13
C ASN A 216 10.54 -1.48 7.29
N TYR A 217 9.39 -1.35 6.63
CA TYR A 217 8.57 -0.15 6.74
C TYR A 217 7.96 0.02 8.14
N ILE A 218 7.45 -1.06 8.75
CA ILE A 218 7.01 -1.05 10.15
C ILE A 218 8.17 -0.58 11.04
N SER A 219 9.35 -1.16 10.88
CA SER A 219 10.53 -0.83 11.70
C SER A 219 10.98 0.63 11.50
N SER A 220 10.87 1.19 10.29
CA SER A 220 11.25 2.58 10.03
C SER A 220 10.34 3.60 10.73
N GLN A 221 9.11 3.22 11.10
CA GLN A 221 8.22 4.07 11.89
C GLN A 221 8.59 4.11 13.38
N SER A 222 9.63 3.39 13.80
CA SER A 222 10.04 3.24 15.21
C SER A 222 8.90 2.88 16.18
N PRO A 223 8.04 1.89 15.87
CA PRO A 223 6.92 1.50 16.74
C PRO A 223 7.38 0.63 17.91
N PRO A 224 6.50 0.29 18.88
CA PRO A 224 6.78 -0.74 19.88
C PRO A 224 7.21 -2.04 19.22
N TRP A 225 8.14 -2.76 19.85
CA TRP A 225 8.82 -3.94 19.28
C TRP A 225 7.85 -5.02 18.79
N TYR A 226 6.69 -5.15 19.44
CA TYR A 226 5.70 -6.18 19.13
C TYR A 226 4.83 -5.85 17.90
N SER A 227 4.91 -4.64 17.36
CA SER A 227 4.02 -4.19 16.27
C SER A 227 4.17 -5.04 15.00
N VAL A 228 5.41 -5.44 14.69
CA VAL A 228 5.68 -6.32 13.55
C VAL A 228 5.04 -7.71 13.71
N TYR A 229 4.99 -8.22 14.95
CA TYR A 229 4.42 -9.53 15.26
C TYR A 229 2.90 -9.49 15.34
N ILE A 230 2.30 -8.36 15.71
CA ILE A 230 0.86 -8.14 15.52
C ILE A 230 0.52 -8.22 14.03
N ALA A 231 1.21 -7.49 13.15
CA ALA A 231 0.95 -7.57 11.71
C ALA A 231 1.13 -9.00 11.16
N GLN A 232 2.12 -9.75 11.67
CA GLN A 232 2.33 -11.15 11.33
C GLN A 232 1.14 -12.03 11.73
N TRP A 233 0.65 -11.87 12.96
CA TRP A 233 -0.46 -12.66 13.47
C TRP A 233 -1.77 -12.32 12.74
N GLU A 234 -2.07 -11.04 12.59
CA GLU A 234 -3.33 -10.54 12.03
C GLU A 234 -3.51 -10.90 10.55
N SER A 235 -2.42 -10.84 9.77
CA SER A 235 -2.53 -10.90 8.32
C SER A 235 -1.47 -11.75 7.65
N ARG A 236 -0.46 -12.25 8.38
CA ARG A 236 0.75 -12.85 7.78
C ARG A 236 1.46 -11.90 6.82
N TYR A 237 1.38 -10.60 7.09
CA TYR A 237 1.85 -9.50 6.26
C TYR A 237 1.16 -9.38 4.89
N ILE A 238 -0.12 -9.74 4.82
CA ILE A 238 -0.91 -9.69 3.59
C ILE A 238 -1.86 -8.48 3.65
N GLN A 239 -1.77 -7.59 2.66
CA GLN A 239 -2.73 -6.49 2.48
C GLN A 239 -3.90 -6.90 1.58
N PHE A 240 -3.62 -7.67 0.53
CA PHE A 240 -4.58 -8.07 -0.49
C PHE A 240 -4.76 -9.59 -0.49
N ASP A 241 -6.01 -10.06 -0.55
CA ASP A 241 -6.30 -11.48 -0.63
C ASP A 241 -5.56 -12.13 -1.81
N THR A 242 -4.88 -13.26 -1.57
CA THR A 242 -3.94 -13.82 -2.55
C THR A 242 -4.61 -14.31 -3.83
N SER A 243 -5.91 -14.64 -3.76
CA SER A 243 -6.70 -15.15 -4.88
C SER A 243 -7.37 -14.02 -5.66
N THR A 244 -8.13 -13.18 -4.96
CA THR A 244 -8.95 -12.12 -5.56
C THR A 244 -8.20 -10.83 -5.80
N LYS A 245 -7.06 -10.62 -5.11
CA LYS A 245 -6.25 -9.40 -5.14
C LYS A 245 -7.01 -8.14 -4.70
N LEU A 246 -8.11 -8.32 -3.97
CA LEU A 246 -8.86 -7.24 -3.31
C LEU A 246 -8.32 -7.02 -1.89
N PRO A 247 -8.59 -5.86 -1.27
CA PRO A 247 -8.23 -5.61 0.14
C PRO A 247 -8.65 -6.78 1.02
N MET A 248 -7.69 -7.36 1.73
CA MET A 248 -7.92 -8.49 2.60
C MET A 248 -8.77 -8.05 3.77
N HIS A 249 -9.77 -8.86 4.11
CA HIS A 249 -10.63 -8.59 5.24
C HIS A 249 -10.96 -9.87 6.00
N SER A 250 -11.25 -9.74 7.29
CA SER A 250 -11.78 -10.82 8.12
C SER A 250 -13.31 -10.80 8.16
N PHE A 251 -13.88 -11.86 8.74
CA PHE A 251 -15.32 -11.96 9.03
C PHE A 251 -15.80 -10.87 10.00
N ASP A 252 -14.91 -10.38 10.87
CA ASP A 252 -15.19 -9.32 11.84
C ASP A 252 -14.89 -7.91 11.32
N PHE A 253 -14.81 -7.76 9.98
CA PHE A 253 -14.61 -6.49 9.28
C PHE A 253 -13.24 -5.84 9.49
N GLY A 254 -12.25 -6.58 9.98
CA GLY A 254 -10.87 -6.12 10.01
C GLY A 254 -10.33 -6.03 8.59
N TYR A 255 -9.54 -5.01 8.26
CA TYR A 255 -8.91 -4.86 6.95
C TYR A 255 -7.39 -4.80 7.02
N GLY A 256 -6.75 -5.34 5.98
CA GLY A 256 -5.33 -5.16 5.69
C GLY A 256 -4.39 -5.78 6.72
N LEU A 257 -3.21 -5.19 6.81
CA LEU A 257 -2.06 -5.76 7.54
C LEU A 257 -2.29 -5.92 9.05
N TYR A 258 -3.05 -5.00 9.66
CA TYR A 258 -3.36 -4.97 11.09
C TYR A 258 -4.81 -5.35 11.40
N GLN A 259 -5.57 -5.83 10.41
CA GLN A 259 -7.00 -6.20 10.54
C GLN A 259 -7.83 -5.12 11.26
N LEU A 260 -7.65 -3.86 10.86
CA LEU A 260 -8.24 -2.72 11.55
C LEU A 260 -9.76 -2.70 11.42
N THR A 261 -10.43 -2.58 12.56
CA THR A 261 -11.89 -2.43 12.67
C THR A 261 -12.30 -1.07 13.22
N VAL A 262 -11.52 -0.53 14.16
CA VAL A 262 -11.75 0.75 14.83
C VAL A 262 -10.41 1.51 15.00
N PRO A 263 -10.27 2.74 14.47
CA PRO A 263 -11.25 3.44 13.64
C PRO A 263 -11.51 2.69 12.33
N GLU A 264 -12.64 3.00 11.72
CA GLU A 264 -13.02 2.42 10.44
C GLU A 264 -11.96 2.75 9.36
N PRO A 265 -11.43 1.75 8.62
CA PRO A 265 -10.46 1.99 7.56
C PRO A 265 -11.03 2.87 6.44
N LYS A 266 -10.24 3.88 6.02
CA LYS A 266 -10.55 4.76 4.90
C LYS A 266 -10.13 4.12 3.58
N CYS A 267 -10.52 4.70 2.46
CA CYS A 267 -10.15 4.20 1.13
C CYS A 267 -8.64 4.04 0.94
N ASP A 268 -7.84 4.96 1.47
CA ASP A 268 -6.38 4.87 1.40
C ASP A 268 -5.86 3.66 2.21
N ASP A 269 -6.44 3.34 3.37
CA ASP A 269 -6.06 2.15 4.16
C ASP A 269 -6.29 0.83 3.43
N LEU A 270 -7.24 0.81 2.48
CA LEU A 270 -7.62 -0.40 1.76
C LEU A 270 -6.61 -0.74 0.66
N TRP A 271 -6.14 0.27 -0.06
CA TRP A 271 -5.34 0.11 -1.28
C TRP A 271 -3.89 0.56 -1.15
N ASN A 272 -3.54 1.27 -0.07
CA ASN A 272 -2.18 1.66 0.26
C ASN A 272 -1.74 0.94 1.54
N TRP A 273 -0.92 -0.10 1.38
CA TRP A 273 -0.46 -0.90 2.53
C TRP A 273 0.41 -0.10 3.51
N LYS A 274 1.14 0.93 3.05
CA LYS A 274 1.93 1.81 3.92
C LYS A 274 1.01 2.65 4.79
N PHE A 275 -0.03 3.23 4.20
CA PHE A 275 -1.05 3.97 4.94
C PHE A 275 -1.78 3.06 5.94
N SER A 276 -2.10 1.83 5.55
CA SER A 276 -2.65 0.81 6.46
C SER A 276 -1.72 0.52 7.66
N VAL A 277 -0.40 0.44 7.42
CA VAL A 277 0.60 0.29 8.49
C VAL A 277 0.61 1.49 9.42
N ASP A 278 0.63 2.70 8.88
CA ASP A 278 0.69 3.94 9.67
C ASP A 278 -0.55 4.09 10.56
N THR A 279 -1.73 3.77 10.04
CA THR A 279 -2.97 3.74 10.82
C THR A 279 -2.90 2.66 11.90
N GLY A 280 -2.39 1.46 11.60
CA GLY A 280 -2.27 0.39 12.58
C GLY A 280 -1.30 0.71 13.72
N ILE A 281 -0.16 1.33 13.40
CA ILE A 281 0.81 1.83 14.40
C ILE A 281 0.17 2.92 15.26
N THR A 282 -0.62 3.82 14.66
CA THR A 282 -1.37 4.84 15.42
C THR A 282 -2.31 4.19 16.44
N VAL A 283 -3.03 3.13 16.05
CA VAL A 283 -3.90 2.37 16.97
C VAL A 283 -3.06 1.71 18.06
N ILE A 284 -1.92 1.09 17.72
CA ILE A 284 -1.02 0.48 18.72
C ILE A 284 -0.58 1.50 19.76
N TYR A 285 -0.18 2.71 19.36
CA TYR A 285 0.20 3.77 20.31
C TYR A 285 -0.96 4.20 21.23
N GLN A 286 -2.20 4.23 20.73
CA GLN A 286 -3.37 4.45 21.58
C GLN A 286 -3.50 3.34 22.64
N LYS A 287 -3.23 2.08 22.27
CA LYS A 287 -3.27 0.95 23.20
C LYS A 287 -2.11 0.98 24.20
N VAL A 288 -0.92 1.42 23.80
CA VAL A 288 0.21 1.69 24.70
C VAL A 288 -0.19 2.71 25.77
N SER A 289 -0.82 3.83 25.37
CA SER A 289 -1.28 4.84 26.33
C SER A 289 -2.28 4.28 27.33
N ILE A 290 -3.27 3.50 26.86
CA ILE A 290 -4.27 2.84 27.73
C ILE A 290 -3.59 1.87 28.69
N ALA A 291 -2.62 1.08 28.22
CA ALA A 291 -1.89 0.11 29.02
C ALA A 291 -1.05 0.79 30.10
N SER A 292 -0.31 1.84 29.73
CA SER A 292 0.48 2.66 30.65
C SER A 292 -0.40 3.26 31.75
N ASP A 293 -1.51 3.91 31.39
CA ASP A 293 -2.45 4.50 32.35
C ASP A 293 -3.04 3.45 33.29
N TRP A 294 -3.38 2.26 32.75
CA TRP A 294 -3.84 1.15 33.55
C TRP A 294 -2.79 0.70 34.55
N MET A 295 -1.56 0.44 34.10
CA MET A 295 -0.51 -0.09 34.96
C MET A 295 -0.03 0.94 36.00
N ILE A 296 -0.02 2.23 35.69
CA ILE A 296 0.19 3.30 36.68
C ILE A 296 -0.85 3.21 37.80
N ARG A 297 -2.13 3.03 37.48
CA ARG A 297 -3.19 2.87 38.49
C ARG A 297 -2.97 1.61 39.33
N GLN A 298 -2.62 0.49 38.71
CA GLN A 298 -2.39 -0.76 39.43
C GLN A 298 -1.18 -0.66 40.38
N ARG A 299 -0.07 -0.08 39.93
CA ARG A 299 1.11 0.16 40.77
C ARG A 299 0.78 1.11 41.94
N GLY A 300 -0.03 2.14 41.70
CA GLY A 300 -0.52 3.04 42.74
C GLY A 300 -1.41 2.35 43.78
N GLN A 301 -2.29 1.44 43.34
CA GLN A 301 -3.09 0.61 44.24
C GLN A 301 -2.21 -0.30 45.11
N ALA A 302 -1.23 -0.97 44.50
CA ALA A 302 -0.27 -1.80 45.21
C ALA A 302 0.52 -1.01 46.28
N PHE A 303 0.97 0.20 45.94
CA PHE A 303 1.65 1.09 46.88
C PHE A 303 0.74 1.51 48.05
N ASN A 304 -0.48 1.95 47.76
CA ASN A 304 -1.43 2.38 48.79
C ASN A 304 -1.79 1.24 49.76
N ASP A 305 -1.85 0.03 49.23
CA ASP A 305 -2.21 -1.16 49.99
C ASP A 305 -1.10 -1.71 50.88
N THR A 306 0.16 -1.51 50.50
CA THR A 306 1.33 -2.13 51.16
C THR A 306 2.30 -1.13 51.80
N GLY A 307 2.15 0.17 51.50
CA GLY A 307 3.03 1.24 51.95
C GLY A 307 4.39 1.30 51.24
N HIS A 308 4.62 0.48 50.23
CA HIS A 308 5.86 0.46 49.45
C HIS A 308 5.61 0.02 48.00
N ALA A 309 6.56 0.26 47.10
CA ALA A 309 6.45 -0.20 45.73
C ALA A 309 6.56 -1.73 45.68
N VAL A 310 5.61 -2.40 45.02
CA VAL A 310 5.60 -3.86 44.85
C VAL A 310 5.98 -4.18 43.40
N PRO A 311 7.20 -4.70 43.14
CA PRO A 311 7.62 -5.06 41.79
C PRO A 311 6.74 -6.15 41.19
N ILE A 312 6.50 -6.03 39.88
CA ILE A 312 5.73 -7.00 39.12
C ILE A 312 6.63 -8.22 38.85
N PRO A 313 6.15 -9.44 39.15
CA PRO A 313 6.91 -10.67 38.85
C PRO A 313 7.24 -10.77 37.36
N CYS A 314 8.40 -11.36 37.05
CA CYS A 314 8.73 -11.66 35.68
C CYS A 314 7.73 -12.67 35.12
N HIS A 315 7.32 -12.49 33.87
CA HIS A 315 6.34 -13.35 33.24
C HIS A 315 6.77 -13.80 31.85
N LYS A 316 6.95 -15.12 31.67
CA LYS A 316 7.32 -15.71 30.39
C LYS A 316 6.08 -16.23 29.67
N VAL A 317 5.90 -15.78 28.42
CA VAL A 317 4.81 -16.20 27.54
C VAL A 317 5.41 -16.58 26.19
N GLN A 318 5.42 -17.88 25.87
CA GLN A 318 6.12 -18.39 24.68
C GLN A 318 7.57 -17.86 24.60
N ASN A 319 7.86 -17.07 23.58
CA ASN A 319 9.18 -16.52 23.29
C ASN A 319 9.39 -15.11 23.87
N CYS A 320 8.37 -14.51 24.50
CA CYS A 320 8.47 -13.23 25.21
C CYS A 320 8.83 -13.43 26.68
N VAL A 321 9.60 -12.50 27.23
CA VAL A 321 9.86 -12.42 28.67
C VAL A 321 9.59 -11.01 29.15
N PHE A 322 8.44 -10.82 29.79
CA PHE A 322 8.04 -9.53 30.34
C PHE A 322 8.70 -9.30 31.69
N GLN A 323 9.57 -8.30 31.78
CA GLN A 323 10.33 -7.98 32.97
C GLN A 323 10.58 -6.47 33.09
N GLU A 324 10.36 -5.93 34.29
CA GLU A 324 10.68 -4.55 34.65
C GLU A 324 12.16 -4.21 34.40
N GLY A 325 12.42 -3.02 33.85
CA GLY A 325 13.77 -2.55 33.51
C GLY A 325 14.36 -3.13 32.21
N THR A 326 13.55 -3.85 31.43
CA THR A 326 13.94 -4.32 30.08
C THR A 326 13.14 -3.59 28.99
N ASN A 327 13.36 -3.94 27.73
CA ASN A 327 12.56 -3.43 26.60
C ASN A 327 11.22 -4.16 26.43
N GLU A 328 11.05 -5.30 27.10
CA GLU A 328 9.82 -6.10 27.10
C GLU A 328 9.20 -6.02 28.49
N VAL A 329 8.33 -5.05 28.71
CA VAL A 329 7.71 -4.83 30.04
C VAL A 329 6.28 -5.35 30.06
N ILE A 330 5.71 -5.56 31.24
CA ILE A 330 4.34 -6.10 31.33
C ILE A 330 3.29 -5.16 30.72
N ASP A 331 3.57 -3.86 30.66
CA ASP A 331 2.74 -2.85 29.99
C ASP A 331 2.57 -3.21 28.50
N ASP A 332 3.57 -3.83 27.87
CA ASP A 332 3.50 -4.32 26.49
C ASP A 332 2.47 -5.45 26.37
N ALA A 333 2.47 -6.42 27.30
CA ALA A 333 1.47 -7.49 27.31
C ALA A 333 0.05 -6.94 27.48
N VAL A 334 -0.13 -5.91 28.32
CA VAL A 334 -1.41 -5.21 28.47
C VAL A 334 -1.81 -4.49 27.17
N ALA A 335 -0.87 -3.84 26.49
CA ALA A 335 -1.12 -3.14 25.22
C ALA A 335 -1.47 -4.11 24.08
N ILE A 336 -0.72 -5.21 23.95
CA ILE A 336 -0.99 -6.30 22.99
C ILE A 336 -2.41 -6.85 23.22
N LYS A 337 -2.78 -7.16 24.46
CA LYS A 337 -4.13 -7.64 24.78
C LYS A 337 -5.21 -6.59 24.49
N ALA A 338 -4.94 -5.32 24.75
CA ALA A 338 -5.87 -4.22 24.48
C ALA A 338 -6.06 -3.95 22.98
N PHE A 339 -5.08 -4.30 22.13
CA PHE A 339 -5.21 -4.22 20.68
C PHE A 339 -6.31 -5.15 20.16
N ASN A 340 -6.35 -6.39 20.65
CA ASN A 340 -7.40 -7.37 20.36
C ASN A 340 -8.78 -7.04 20.98
N GLY A 341 -8.94 -5.86 21.59
CA GLY A 341 -10.23 -5.40 22.12
C GLY A 341 -10.72 -6.16 23.36
N ALA A 342 -9.83 -6.83 24.10
CA ALA A 342 -10.21 -7.55 25.31
C ALA A 342 -10.74 -6.60 26.40
N THR A 343 -11.76 -7.07 27.13
CA THR A 343 -12.43 -6.36 28.23
C THR A 343 -11.59 -6.27 29.50
N HIS A 344 -10.69 -7.23 29.70
CA HIS A 344 -9.80 -7.31 30.85
C HIS A 344 -8.34 -7.09 30.45
N HIS A 345 -7.64 -6.26 31.21
CA HIS A 345 -6.20 -6.03 31.06
C HIS A 345 -5.39 -7.27 31.48
N TYR A 346 -4.20 -7.42 30.90
CA TYR A 346 -3.37 -8.63 31.07
C TYR A 346 -2.83 -8.79 32.49
N CYS A 347 -2.51 -7.70 33.19
CA CYS A 347 -1.98 -7.72 34.55
C CYS A 347 -2.77 -6.77 35.44
N ALA A 348 -3.04 -7.17 36.68
CA ALA A 348 -3.77 -6.37 37.65
C ALA A 348 -3.30 -6.67 39.09
N TRP A 349 -3.56 -5.73 39.98
CA TRP A 349 -3.31 -5.83 41.40
C TRP A 349 -4.57 -6.32 42.12
N ASN A 350 -4.43 -7.34 42.96
CA ASN A 350 -5.52 -7.86 43.79
C ASN A 350 -5.49 -7.21 45.18
N ASN A 351 -6.40 -6.27 45.41
CA ASN A 351 -6.49 -5.54 46.69
C ASN A 351 -6.82 -6.43 47.90
N ALA A 352 -7.45 -7.60 47.70
CA ALA A 352 -7.81 -8.48 48.82
C ALA A 352 -6.62 -9.35 49.24
N GLN A 353 -5.88 -9.86 48.27
CA GLN A 353 -4.76 -10.77 48.49
C GLN A 353 -3.40 -10.07 48.56
N LYS A 354 -3.34 -8.77 48.20
CA LYS A 354 -2.12 -7.95 48.16
C LYS A 354 -1.04 -8.57 47.26
N CYS A 355 -1.43 -8.96 46.05
CA CYS A 355 -0.54 -9.59 45.07
C CYS A 355 -0.93 -9.21 43.64
N TRP A 356 0.01 -9.38 42.70
CA TRP A 356 -0.21 -9.26 41.27
C TRP A 356 -0.83 -10.54 40.72
N TYR A 357 -1.71 -10.43 39.72
CA TYR A 357 -2.20 -11.59 38.97
C TYR A 357 -2.26 -11.28 37.47
N PHE A 358 -2.11 -12.34 36.67
CA PHE A 358 -2.19 -12.27 35.22
C PHE A 358 -3.53 -12.82 34.74
N VAL A 359 -4.24 -12.02 33.95
CA VAL A 359 -5.43 -12.43 33.22
C VAL A 359 -4.97 -12.70 31.80
N GLU A 360 -4.46 -13.90 31.54
CA GLU A 360 -3.89 -14.23 30.22
C GLU A 360 -4.97 -14.22 29.14
N LYS A 361 -6.07 -14.93 29.39
CA LYS A 361 -7.16 -15.12 28.43
C LYS A 361 -8.17 -13.98 28.42
N ALA A 362 -8.77 -13.74 27.26
CA ALA A 362 -9.99 -12.95 27.13
C ALA A 362 -11.24 -13.79 27.46
N ASP A 363 -12.42 -13.16 27.48
CA ASP A 363 -13.69 -13.82 27.81
C ASP A 363 -14.02 -15.00 26.86
N ASN A 364 -13.53 -14.93 25.62
CA ASN A 364 -13.65 -15.99 24.62
C ASN A 364 -12.58 -17.10 24.73
N GLN A 365 -11.79 -17.12 25.82
CA GLN A 365 -10.68 -18.05 26.08
C GLN A 365 -9.45 -17.88 25.18
N ASN A 366 -9.41 -16.89 24.29
CA ASN A 366 -8.23 -16.62 23.47
C ASN A 366 -7.15 -15.92 24.29
N ASP A 367 -5.90 -16.33 24.07
CA ASP A 367 -4.71 -15.72 24.68
C ASP A 367 -3.90 -15.03 23.58
N TYR A 368 -4.32 -13.82 23.24
CA TYR A 368 -3.74 -13.05 22.15
C TYR A 368 -2.27 -12.67 22.40
N VAL A 369 -1.88 -12.47 23.66
CA VAL A 369 -0.48 -12.21 24.01
C VAL A 369 0.37 -13.42 23.69
N LYS A 370 -0.10 -14.63 24.04
CA LYS A 370 0.57 -15.88 23.69
C LYS A 370 0.68 -16.07 22.18
N ASP A 371 -0.35 -15.73 21.42
CA ASP A 371 -0.35 -15.85 19.97
C ASP A 371 0.70 -14.92 19.32
N VAL A 372 0.69 -13.62 19.67
CA VAL A 372 1.70 -12.65 19.20
C VAL A 372 3.10 -13.03 19.66
N CYS A 373 3.25 -13.46 20.92
CA CYS A 373 4.53 -13.92 21.46
C CYS A 373 5.05 -15.20 20.81
N GLY A 374 4.17 -16.01 20.22
CA GLY A 374 4.55 -17.19 19.45
C GLY A 374 5.17 -16.87 18.09
N GLU A 375 4.94 -15.65 17.56
CA GLU A 375 5.48 -15.21 16.27
C GLU A 375 6.94 -14.72 16.36
N LEU A 376 7.45 -14.43 17.56
CA LEU A 376 8.86 -14.10 17.75
C LEU A 376 9.74 -15.32 17.45
N PRO A 377 10.97 -15.11 16.95
CA PRO A 377 11.98 -16.16 16.94
C PRO A 377 12.15 -16.78 18.33
N SER A 378 12.40 -18.08 18.40
CA SER A 378 12.61 -18.76 19.67
C SER A 378 13.82 -18.14 20.41
N THR A 379 13.57 -17.66 21.62
CA THR A 379 14.63 -17.11 22.49
C THR A 379 14.94 -18.11 23.60
N SER A 380 16.20 -18.15 24.03
CA SER A 380 16.60 -18.87 25.25
C SER A 380 16.30 -18.07 26.52
N ASN A 381 15.71 -16.88 26.38
CA ASN A 381 15.41 -16.01 27.50
C ASN A 381 14.40 -16.68 28.43
N SER A 382 14.66 -16.52 29.72
CA SER A 382 13.80 -17.02 30.79
C SER A 382 13.81 -15.99 31.90
N CYS A 383 12.74 -16.01 32.70
CA CYS A 383 12.75 -15.25 33.94
C CYS A 383 13.94 -15.68 34.81
N PRO A 384 14.59 -14.75 35.52
CA PRO A 384 15.65 -15.08 36.44
C PRO A 384 15.17 -16.15 37.44
N SER A 385 16.05 -17.08 37.80
CA SER A 385 15.74 -18.15 38.75
C SER A 385 16.69 -18.08 39.96
N PRO A 386 16.17 -17.91 41.19
CA PRO A 386 14.76 -17.65 41.51
C PRO A 386 14.34 -16.25 41.03
N ASP A 387 13.08 -16.09 40.62
CA ASP A 387 12.52 -14.75 40.41
C ASP A 387 12.38 -14.10 41.80
N PRO A 388 13.13 -13.01 42.09
CA PRO A 388 13.12 -12.38 43.41
C PRO A 388 11.72 -11.86 43.79
N TYR A 389 10.81 -11.74 42.83
CA TYR A 389 9.46 -11.22 43.02
C TYR A 389 8.36 -12.28 42.89
N ALA A 390 8.70 -13.58 42.74
CA ALA A 390 7.70 -14.65 42.63
C ALA A 390 6.70 -14.67 43.81
N GLY A 391 7.13 -14.25 45.00
CA GLY A 391 6.28 -14.15 46.18
C GLY A 391 5.20 -13.05 46.11
N ASN A 392 5.27 -12.16 45.12
CA ASN A 392 4.28 -11.11 44.89
C ASN A 392 3.15 -11.56 43.95
N LEU A 393 3.22 -12.76 43.38
CA LEU A 393 2.18 -13.30 42.50
C LEU A 393 1.07 -13.95 43.33
N CYS A 394 -0.18 -13.71 42.93
CA CYS A 394 -1.32 -14.41 43.51
C CYS A 394 -1.25 -15.91 43.17
N PRO A 395 -1.68 -16.77 44.11
CA PRO A 395 -1.69 -18.22 43.91
C PRO A 395 -2.67 -18.66 42.81
#